data_AF-A0A1I7SKI1-F1
#
_entry.id   AF-A0A1I7SKI1-F1
#
_cell.length_a   1.000
_cell.length_b   1.000
_cell.length_c   1.000
_cell.angle_alpha   90.00
_cell.angle_beta   90.00
_cell.angle_gamma   90.00
#
_symmetry.space_group_name_H-M   'P 1'
#
loop_
_entity.id
_entity.type
_entity.pdbx_description
1 polymer ?
#
loop_
_entity_poly.entity_id
_entity_poly.type
_entity_poly.pdbx_seq_one_letter_code
_entity_poly.pdbx_strand_id
1 'polypeptide(L)'
;MKIIVLALCCVLTAAVTQRRLTDAEQQQAIDKLNEVRRRVANGEAINKDGNKLPPAADMQQLNVDTTFEDQAYTWVTNCNYDYQPNSNQLINAF
;
A
#
# COMPACT_ATOMS: atom_id res chain seq x y z
N MET A 1 -48.68 10.46 -8.64
CA MET A 1 -47.94 9.24 -8.24
C MET A 1 -46.74 8.96 -9.17
N LYS A 2 -45.89 9.96 -9.42
CA LYS A 2 -44.71 9.88 -10.32
C LYS A 2 -43.49 10.69 -9.80
N ILE A 3 -43.58 11.26 -8.60
CA ILE A 3 -42.56 12.16 -8.04
C ILE A 3 -41.74 11.47 -6.93
N ILE A 4 -42.21 10.35 -6.38
CA ILE A 4 -41.55 9.64 -5.27
C ILE A 4 -40.42 8.71 -5.74
N VAL A 5 -40.36 8.37 -7.03
CA VAL A 5 -39.35 7.43 -7.57
C VAL A 5 -38.00 8.11 -7.87
N LEU A 6 -37.95 9.45 -7.98
CA LEU A 6 -36.70 10.16 -8.30
C LEU A 6 -35.79 10.41 -7.08
N ALA A 7 -36.34 10.38 -5.85
CA ALA A 7 -35.56 10.64 -4.64
C ALA A 7 -34.85 9.37 -4.09
N LEU A 8 -35.25 8.18 -4.53
CA LEU A 8 -34.63 6.92 -4.09
C LEU A 8 -33.40 6.52 -4.92
N CYS A 9 -33.19 7.14 -6.09
CA CYS A 9 -32.00 6.91 -6.92
C CYS A 9 -30.82 7.85 -6.62
N CYS A 10 -30.97 8.84 -5.74
CA CYS A 10 -29.88 9.75 -5.36
C CYS A 10 -29.08 9.30 -4.12
N VAL A 11 -29.38 8.13 -3.53
CA VAL A 11 -28.50 7.50 -2.52
C VAL A 11 -27.53 6.48 -3.16
N LEU A 12 -27.60 6.34 -4.50
CA LEU A 12 -26.69 5.53 -5.32
C LEU A 12 -25.47 6.33 -5.80
N THR A 13 -25.18 7.51 -5.24
CA THR A 13 -23.77 7.88 -5.13
C THR A 13 -23.20 6.96 -4.06
N ALA A 14 -22.78 5.76 -4.47
CA ALA A 14 -21.67 5.12 -3.79
C ALA A 14 -20.55 6.17 -3.83
N ALA A 15 -20.45 6.99 -2.79
CA ALA A 15 -19.16 7.43 -2.35
C ALA A 15 -18.40 6.11 -2.22
N VAL A 16 -17.57 5.80 -3.21
CA VAL A 16 -16.54 4.78 -3.06
C VAL A 16 -15.93 5.15 -1.72
N THR A 17 -16.19 4.33 -0.71
CA THR A 17 -15.69 4.58 0.64
C THR A 17 -14.21 4.29 0.56
N GLN A 18 -13.47 5.27 0.06
CA GLN A 18 -12.05 5.36 0.28
C GLN A 18 -11.94 5.44 1.79
N ARG A 19 -11.57 4.31 2.37
CA ARG A 19 -11.30 4.17 3.79
C ARG A 19 -9.82 3.86 3.91
N ARG A 20 -9.25 4.28 5.02
CA ARG A 20 -7.89 3.92 5.41
C ARG A 20 -7.82 2.44 5.73
N LEU A 21 -6.59 1.93 5.75
CA LEU A 21 -6.35 0.61 6.29
C LEU A 21 -6.70 0.60 7.78
N THR A 22 -7.22 -0.51 8.25
CA THR A 22 -7.29 -0.80 9.68
C THR A 22 -5.91 -1.17 10.20
N ASP A 23 -5.68 -1.05 11.50
CA ASP A 23 -4.40 -1.44 12.13
C ASP A 23 -4.01 -2.89 11.78
N ALA A 24 -5.00 -3.79 11.69
CA ALA A 24 -4.78 -5.18 11.29
C ALA A 24 -4.31 -5.30 9.83
N GLU A 25 -4.87 -4.50 8.92
CA GLU A 25 -4.45 -4.47 7.51
C GLU A 25 -3.07 -3.82 7.34
N GLN A 26 -2.75 -2.76 8.11
CA GLN A 26 -1.42 -2.17 8.17
C GLN A 26 -0.38 -3.20 8.61
N GLN A 27 -0.68 -3.94 9.70
CA GLN A 27 0.21 -4.96 10.22
C GLN A 27 0.44 -6.09 9.21
N GLN A 28 -0.62 -6.56 8.54
CA GLN A 28 -0.50 -7.57 7.48
C GLN A 28 0.42 -7.12 6.34
N ALA A 29 0.35 -5.86 5.93
CA ALA A 29 1.21 -5.32 4.89
C ALA A 29 2.69 -5.32 5.31
N ILE A 30 2.99 -4.84 6.52
CA ILE A 30 4.36 -4.81 7.06
C ILE A 30 4.89 -6.22 7.32
N ASP A 31 4.07 -7.13 7.84
CA ASP A 31 4.43 -8.53 8.05
C ASP A 31 4.82 -9.20 6.74
N LYS A 32 4.07 -8.93 5.66
CA LYS A 32 4.40 -9.49 4.36
C LYS A 32 5.71 -8.96 3.80
N LEU A 33 5.97 -7.66 3.95
CA LEU A 33 7.24 -7.06 3.54
C LEU A 33 8.41 -7.66 4.34
N ASN A 34 8.26 -7.79 5.66
CA ASN A 34 9.27 -8.38 6.52
C ASN A 34 9.50 -9.87 6.25
N GLU A 35 8.46 -10.64 5.91
CA GLU A 35 8.59 -12.03 5.45
C GLU A 35 9.52 -12.12 4.23
N VAL A 36 9.29 -11.27 3.21
CA VAL A 36 10.12 -11.23 2.02
C VAL A 36 11.54 -10.77 2.33
N ARG A 37 11.71 -9.70 3.13
CA ARG A 37 13.02 -9.20 3.57
C ARG A 37 13.82 -10.27 4.30
N ARG A 38 13.19 -11.05 5.18
CA ARG A 38 13.81 -12.18 5.90
C ARG A 38 14.28 -13.27 4.94
N ARG A 39 13.45 -13.66 3.96
CA ARG A 39 13.83 -14.66 2.95
C ARG A 39 15.03 -14.20 2.11
N VAL A 40 15.09 -12.91 1.76
CA VAL A 40 16.27 -12.34 1.10
C VAL A 40 17.48 -12.37 2.03
N ALA A 41 17.34 -11.94 3.28
CA ALA A 41 18.43 -11.90 4.25
C ALA A 41 19.05 -13.30 4.49
N ASN A 42 18.23 -14.34 4.48
CA ASN A 42 18.67 -15.73 4.61
C ASN A 42 19.27 -16.33 3.33
N GLY A 43 19.28 -15.60 2.20
CA GLY A 43 19.71 -16.14 0.91
C GLY A 43 18.77 -17.21 0.34
N GLU A 44 17.48 -17.16 0.68
CA GLU A 44 16.46 -18.11 0.22
C GLU A 44 15.70 -17.61 -1.03
N ALA A 45 15.78 -16.31 -1.31
CA ALA A 45 15.13 -15.70 -2.46
C ALA A 45 15.85 -16.03 -3.77
N ILE A 46 15.09 -16.39 -4.81
CA ILE A 46 15.61 -16.76 -6.14
C ILE A 46 15.37 -15.59 -7.11
N ASN A 47 16.40 -15.23 -7.87
CA ASN A 47 16.33 -14.21 -8.91
C ASN A 47 15.73 -14.78 -10.22
N LYS A 48 15.53 -13.92 -11.22
CA LYS A 48 14.96 -14.31 -12.52
C LYS A 48 15.75 -15.42 -13.22
N ASP A 49 17.07 -15.48 -13.01
CA ASP A 49 17.97 -16.42 -13.66
C ASP A 49 18.06 -17.76 -12.91
N GLY A 50 17.26 -17.95 -11.84
CA GLY A 50 17.25 -19.17 -11.03
C GLY A 50 18.33 -19.22 -9.94
N ASN A 51 19.15 -18.18 -9.81
CA ASN A 51 20.20 -18.09 -8.80
C ASN A 51 19.66 -17.50 -7.49
N LYS A 52 20.20 -17.95 -6.35
CA LYS A 52 19.90 -17.35 -5.05
C LYS A 52 20.46 -15.93 -4.97
N LEU A 53 19.68 -15.02 -4.38
CA LEU A 53 20.17 -13.71 -3.97
C LEU A 53 21.18 -13.86 -2.81
N PRO A 54 22.20 -13.00 -2.72
CA PRO A 54 23.16 -13.05 -1.61
C PRO A 54 22.46 -12.78 -0.27
N PRO A 55 22.89 -13.43 0.82
CA PRO A 55 22.37 -13.13 2.15
C PRO A 55 22.77 -11.70 2.58
N ALA A 56 21.98 -11.10 3.44
CA ALA A 56 22.22 -9.77 3.97
C ALA A 56 22.59 -9.86 5.45
N ALA A 57 23.72 -9.25 5.84
CA ALA A 57 24.23 -9.33 7.20
C ALA A 57 23.38 -8.56 8.23
N ASP A 58 22.70 -7.49 7.79
CA ASP A 58 21.96 -6.59 8.68
C ASP A 58 20.73 -5.98 7.98
N MET A 59 19.82 -6.85 7.52
CA MET A 59 18.57 -6.41 6.89
C MET A 59 17.58 -5.93 7.97
N GLN A 60 17.41 -4.62 8.09
CA GLN A 60 16.54 -4.01 9.11
C GLN A 60 15.08 -4.47 9.00
N GLN A 61 14.42 -4.65 10.14
CA GLN A 61 12.98 -4.92 10.18
C GLN A 61 12.19 -3.62 10.00
N LEU A 62 11.12 -3.68 9.21
CA LEU A 62 10.20 -2.57 9.02
C LEU A 62 9.17 -2.51 10.14
N ASN A 63 8.80 -1.31 10.54
CA ASN A 63 7.70 -1.04 11.46
C ASN A 63 6.57 -0.29 10.72
N VAL A 64 5.36 -0.35 11.26
CA VAL A 64 4.27 0.51 10.79
C VAL A 64 4.62 1.96 11.11
N ASP A 65 4.55 2.81 10.09
CA ASP A 65 4.60 4.26 10.22
C ASP A 65 3.45 4.85 9.40
N THR A 66 2.50 5.46 10.11
CA THR A 66 1.27 5.97 9.52
C THR A 66 1.52 7.14 8.57
N THR A 67 2.67 7.81 8.65
CA THR A 67 3.01 8.92 7.75
C THR A 67 3.16 8.47 6.30
N PHE A 68 3.67 7.25 6.07
CA PHE A 68 3.72 6.67 4.71
C PHE A 68 2.35 6.26 4.21
N GLU A 69 1.49 5.74 5.10
CA GLU A 69 0.10 5.47 4.72
C GLU A 69 -0.64 6.76 4.37
N ASP A 70 -0.43 7.86 5.11
CA ASP A 70 -1.05 9.15 4.80
C ASP A 70 -0.70 9.65 3.40
N GLN A 71 0.57 9.52 3.02
CA GLN A 71 1.04 9.88 1.68
C GLN A 71 0.44 8.96 0.61
N ALA A 72 0.48 7.64 0.84
CA ALA A 72 -0.11 6.66 -0.06
C ALA A 72 -1.62 6.86 -0.22
N TYR A 73 -2.32 7.12 0.88
CA TYR A 73 -3.76 7.39 0.92
C TYR A 73 -4.12 8.64 0.10
N THR A 74 -3.32 9.70 0.23
CA THR A 74 -3.47 10.93 -0.57
C THR A 74 -3.34 10.65 -2.06
N TRP A 75 -2.48 9.72 -2.47
CA TRP A 75 -2.36 9.33 -3.87
C TRP A 75 -3.52 8.45 -4.35
N VAL A 76 -3.79 7.34 -3.67
CA VAL A 76 -4.79 6.35 -4.11
C VAL A 76 -6.21 6.92 -4.10
N THR A 77 -6.47 7.95 -3.31
CA THR A 77 -7.77 8.65 -3.30
C THR A 77 -8.09 9.36 -4.62
N ASN A 78 -7.08 9.64 -5.46
CA ASN A 78 -7.30 10.17 -6.80
C ASN A 78 -7.84 9.13 -7.79
N CYS A 79 -7.92 7.84 -7.39
CA CYS A 79 -8.39 6.73 -8.24
C CYS A 79 -7.65 6.64 -9.59
N ASN A 80 -6.40 7.07 -9.65
CA ASN A 80 -5.55 7.00 -10.83
C ASN A 80 -4.55 5.84 -10.68
N TYR A 81 -4.56 4.91 -11.63
CA TYR A 81 -3.57 3.82 -11.68
C TYR A 81 -2.31 4.30 -12.40
N ASP A 82 -1.52 5.11 -11.70
CA ASP A 82 -0.24 5.65 -12.17
C ASP A 82 0.69 5.89 -10.97
N TYR A 83 1.93 6.31 -11.24
CA TYR A 83 2.82 6.85 -10.22
C TYR A 83 2.41 8.27 -9.83
N GLN A 84 2.57 8.60 -8.54
CA GLN A 84 2.47 9.98 -8.11
C GLN A 84 3.56 10.82 -8.83
N PRO A 85 3.19 11.93 -9.53
CA PRO A 85 4.17 12.82 -10.11
C PRO A 85 5.16 13.32 -9.06
N ASN A 86 6.45 13.35 -9.39
CA ASN A 86 7.54 13.75 -8.49
C ASN A 86 7.67 12.89 -7.20
N SER A 87 7.27 11.62 -7.24
CA SER A 87 7.44 10.67 -6.12
C SER A 87 8.89 10.52 -5.63
N ASN A 88 9.87 10.86 -6.47
CA ASN A 88 11.28 10.96 -6.08
C ASN A 88 11.57 12.00 -4.98
N GLN A 89 10.67 12.96 -4.74
CA GLN A 89 10.82 13.92 -3.64
C GLN A 89 10.38 13.37 -2.28
N LEU A 90 9.59 12.28 -2.24
CA LEU A 90 9.24 11.59 -0.99
C LEU A 90 10.45 10.88 -0.37
N ILE A 91 11.50 10.63 -1.17
CA ILE A 91 12.76 10.00 -0.74
C ILE A 91 13.65 11.01 0.03
N ASN A 92 13.49 12.32 -0.20
CA ASN A 92 14.30 13.34 0.48
C ASN A 92 13.86 13.64 1.93
N ALA A 93 12.83 12.93 2.42
CA ALA A 93 12.41 12.98 3.81
C ALA A 93 13.13 11.95 4.71
N PHE A 94 14.11 11.22 4.13
CA PHE A 94 14.94 10.21 4.81
C PHE A 94 16.42 10.59 4.79
#